data_AF-A0A944DB00-F1
#
_entry.id   AF-A0A944DB00-F1
#
_cell.length_a   1.000
_cell.length_b   1.000
_cell.length_c   1.000
_cell.angle_alpha   90.00
_cell.angle_beta   90.00
_cell.angle_gamma   90.00
#
_symmetry.space_group_name_H-M   'P 1'
#
loop_
_entity.id
_entity.type
_entity.pdbx_description
1 polymer ?
#
loop_
_entity_poly.entity_id
_entity_poly.type
_entity_poly.pdbx_seq_one_letter_code
_entity_poly.pdbx_strand_id
1 'polypeptide(L)'
;MSQTKKATGALISVFHKEGLGPIVQKLHEQGVTLYSTGGTETFIADLGIPVVAVEDITSYPSILGGRVKTLHPKVFGGILNRQDHPGDQEQMAQYEIPQLDIVIVDLYPFEKTVASGASEQDIIEKIDIGGISLIRAAAKNYKDVLCVSNMEDYADFLAILNSGEGATTLAHRKDFAARAFNTSSHYDTAIFNYFNGGTSMEQLKISDTQAQVLRYGENPHQKGVFFGDFDAMFN
;
A
#
# COMPACT_ATOMS: atom_id res chain seq x y z
N MET A 1 -7.16 20.02 -15.19
CA MET A 1 -6.77 18.75 -14.54
C MET A 1 -7.79 17.70 -14.94
N SER A 2 -7.36 16.54 -15.45
CA SER A 2 -8.31 15.47 -15.78
C SER A 2 -8.89 14.89 -14.51
N GLN A 3 -10.22 14.89 -14.37
CA GLN A 3 -10.89 14.25 -13.24
C GLN A 3 -10.66 12.74 -13.22
N THR A 4 -10.38 12.15 -14.39
CA THR A 4 -10.27 10.72 -14.61
C THR A 4 -8.93 10.39 -15.27
N LYS A 5 -8.26 9.33 -14.83
CA LYS A 5 -6.98 8.88 -15.40
C LYS A 5 -7.00 7.38 -15.65
N LYS A 6 -6.57 6.96 -16.84
CA LYS A 6 -6.32 5.56 -17.16
C LYS A 6 -4.88 5.21 -16.77
N ALA A 7 -4.70 4.10 -16.08
CA ALA A 7 -3.37 3.65 -15.68
C ALA A 7 -2.60 3.07 -16.88
N THR A 8 -1.29 3.28 -16.87
CA THR A 8 -0.34 2.75 -17.85
C THR A 8 0.67 1.79 -17.21
N GLY A 9 0.99 2.02 -15.94
CA GLY A 9 1.87 1.15 -15.15
C GLY A 9 1.35 0.92 -13.72
N ALA A 10 1.53 -0.30 -13.21
CA ALA A 10 1.21 -0.68 -11.85
C ALA A 10 2.40 -1.36 -11.17
N LEU A 11 2.81 -0.87 -9.99
CA LEU A 11 3.78 -1.54 -9.13
C LEU A 11 3.03 -2.40 -8.11
N ILE A 12 3.34 -3.69 -8.06
CA ILE A 12 2.70 -4.66 -7.16
C ILE A 12 3.79 -5.33 -6.32
N SER A 13 3.75 -5.13 -5.01
CA SER A 13 4.70 -5.76 -4.07
C SER A 13 3.94 -6.12 -2.80
N VAL A 14 3.44 -7.36 -2.73
CA VAL A 14 2.60 -7.81 -1.63
C VAL A 14 3.14 -9.07 -0.94
N PHE A 15 2.94 -9.11 0.37
CA PHE A 15 3.17 -10.29 1.19
C PHE A 15 2.03 -11.30 1.01
N HIS A 16 0.76 -10.90 1.12
CA HIS A 16 -0.39 -11.79 0.90
C HIS A 16 -0.89 -11.69 -0.55
N LYS A 17 -1.16 -12.85 -1.19
CA LYS A 17 -1.60 -12.93 -2.59
C LYS A 17 -3.09 -13.27 -2.72
N GLU A 18 -3.78 -13.50 -1.61
CA GLU A 18 -5.21 -13.79 -1.62
C GLU A 18 -5.99 -12.61 -2.21
N GLY A 19 -6.91 -12.89 -3.13
CA GLY A 19 -7.68 -11.87 -3.85
C GLY A 19 -6.91 -11.06 -4.90
N LEU A 20 -5.58 -11.21 -5.03
CA LEU A 20 -4.76 -10.43 -5.97
C LEU A 20 -4.99 -10.83 -7.44
N GLY A 21 -5.21 -12.13 -7.71
CA GLY A 21 -5.32 -12.68 -9.06
C GLY A 21 -6.31 -11.93 -9.98
N PRO A 22 -7.57 -11.72 -9.55
CA PRO A 22 -8.56 -10.97 -10.34
C PRO A 22 -8.13 -9.54 -10.68
N ILE A 23 -7.42 -8.86 -9.77
CA ILE A 23 -6.91 -7.50 -10.01
C ILE A 23 -5.82 -7.52 -11.09
N VAL A 24 -4.86 -8.43 -10.96
CA VAL A 24 -3.74 -8.58 -11.92
C VAL A 24 -4.26 -8.91 -13.31
N GLN A 25 -5.21 -9.85 -13.42
CA GLN A 25 -5.89 -10.17 -14.67
C GLN A 25 -6.56 -8.94 -15.27
N LYS A 26 -7.29 -8.18 -14.44
CA LYS A 26 -8.02 -7.01 -14.94
C LYS A 26 -7.10 -5.89 -15.44
N LEU A 27 -6.01 -5.64 -14.72
CA LEU A 27 -4.99 -4.68 -15.14
C LEU A 27 -4.33 -5.11 -16.46
N HIS A 28 -4.03 -6.40 -16.61
CA HIS A 28 -3.47 -6.94 -17.85
C HIS A 28 -4.44 -6.80 -19.04
N GLU A 29 -5.72 -7.16 -18.87
CA GLU A 29 -6.78 -6.96 -19.89
C GLU A 29 -6.87 -5.49 -20.35
N GLN A 30 -6.57 -4.55 -19.46
CA GLN A 30 -6.62 -3.11 -19.73
C GLN A 30 -5.34 -2.56 -20.36
N GLY A 31 -4.33 -3.41 -20.58
CA GLY A 31 -3.04 -3.03 -21.16
C GLY A 31 -2.10 -2.33 -20.19
N VAL A 32 -2.31 -2.47 -18.88
CA VAL A 32 -1.42 -1.90 -17.87
C VAL A 32 -0.15 -2.73 -17.77
N THR A 33 1.01 -2.08 -17.83
CA THR A 33 2.30 -2.74 -17.61
C THR A 33 2.48 -3.03 -16.12
N LEU A 34 2.74 -4.30 -15.79
CA LEU A 34 2.90 -4.72 -14.40
C LEU A 34 4.39 -4.75 -14.03
N TYR A 35 4.72 -4.13 -12.90
CA TYR A 35 6.04 -4.14 -12.29
C TYR A 35 5.97 -4.85 -10.95
N SER A 36 6.87 -5.77 -10.67
CA SER A 36 6.85 -6.52 -9.41
C SER A 36 8.25 -7.01 -9.00
N THR A 37 8.34 -7.65 -7.84
CA THR A 37 9.60 -8.20 -7.30
C THR A 37 9.33 -9.47 -6.50
N GLY A 38 10.28 -10.41 -6.56
CA GLY A 38 10.32 -11.61 -5.73
C GLY A 38 9.06 -12.47 -5.84
N GLY A 39 8.50 -12.92 -4.72
CA GLY A 39 7.36 -13.85 -4.73
C GLY A 39 6.06 -13.28 -5.32
N THR A 40 5.93 -11.95 -5.48
CA THR A 40 4.77 -11.36 -6.17
C THR A 40 4.94 -11.45 -7.68
N GLU A 41 6.17 -11.24 -8.17
CA GLU A 41 6.51 -11.40 -9.58
C GLU A 41 6.28 -12.84 -10.04
N THR A 42 6.78 -13.83 -9.28
CA THR A 42 6.56 -15.25 -9.56
C THR A 42 5.07 -15.58 -9.62
N PHE A 43 4.28 -15.09 -8.66
CA PHE A 43 2.83 -15.31 -8.65
C PHE A 43 2.16 -14.77 -9.93
N ILE A 44 2.53 -13.57 -10.39
CA ILE A 44 1.96 -12.98 -11.61
C ILE A 44 2.40 -13.78 -12.85
N ALA A 45 3.66 -14.19 -12.92
CA ALA A 45 4.20 -14.98 -14.01
C ALA A 45 3.53 -16.37 -14.11
N ASP A 46 3.23 -17.01 -12.97
CA ASP A 46 2.53 -18.30 -12.90
C ASP A 46 1.08 -18.23 -13.43
N LEU A 47 0.48 -17.02 -13.44
CA LEU A 47 -0.81 -16.77 -14.09
C LEU A 47 -0.69 -16.61 -15.62
N GLY A 48 0.51 -16.73 -16.18
CA GLY A 48 0.79 -16.51 -17.60
C GLY A 48 0.77 -15.04 -18.03
N ILE A 49 0.85 -14.12 -17.07
CA ILE A 49 0.75 -12.67 -17.31
C ILE A 49 2.16 -12.07 -17.37
N PRO A 50 2.49 -11.28 -18.41
CA PRO A 50 3.77 -10.57 -18.48
C PRO A 50 3.96 -9.61 -17.30
N VAL A 51 5.12 -9.67 -16.66
CA VAL A 51 5.51 -8.80 -15.55
C VAL A 51 6.97 -8.39 -15.73
N VAL A 52 7.27 -7.13 -15.43
CA VAL A 52 8.62 -6.57 -15.46
C VAL A 52 9.19 -6.61 -14.04
N ALA A 53 10.37 -7.20 -13.88
CA ALA A 53 11.04 -7.21 -12.58
C ALA A 53 11.52 -5.80 -12.21
N VAL A 54 11.38 -5.42 -10.93
CA VAL A 54 11.88 -4.13 -10.41
C VAL A 54 13.41 -4.07 -10.51
N GLU A 55 14.06 -5.21 -10.41
CA GLU A 55 15.50 -5.39 -10.55
C GLU A 55 15.97 -4.97 -11.97
N ASP A 56 15.17 -5.26 -13.01
CA ASP A 56 15.48 -4.89 -14.39
C ASP A 56 15.45 -3.38 -14.61
N ILE A 57 14.48 -2.69 -14.00
CA ILE A 57 14.39 -1.22 -14.13
C ILE A 57 15.46 -0.51 -13.30
N THR A 58 15.79 -1.02 -12.11
CA THR A 58 16.71 -0.35 -11.18
C THR A 58 18.18 -0.60 -11.51
N SER A 59 18.49 -1.65 -12.28
CA SER A 59 19.87 -2.06 -12.60
C SER A 59 20.71 -2.40 -11.35
N TYR A 60 20.06 -2.60 -10.19
CA TYR A 60 20.68 -3.04 -8.94
C TYR A 60 20.14 -4.41 -8.55
N PRO A 61 21.00 -5.38 -8.22
CA PRO A 61 20.54 -6.65 -7.68
C PRO A 61 19.93 -6.45 -6.28
N SER A 62 19.09 -7.39 -5.85
CA SER A 62 18.62 -7.45 -4.46
C SER A 62 19.81 -7.65 -3.51
N ILE A 63 20.17 -6.60 -2.76
CA ILE A 63 21.26 -6.61 -1.78
C ILE A 63 20.71 -6.57 -0.34
N LEU A 64 21.59 -6.87 0.64
CA LEU A 64 21.28 -6.80 2.07
C LEU A 64 20.04 -7.62 2.48
N GLY A 65 19.91 -8.84 1.93
CA GLY A 65 18.76 -9.71 2.22
C GLY A 65 17.41 -9.17 1.73
N GLY A 66 17.41 -8.26 0.75
CA GLY A 66 16.19 -7.66 0.19
C GLY A 66 15.68 -6.43 0.93
N ARG A 67 16.41 -5.91 1.93
CA ARG A 67 16.04 -4.73 2.72
C ARG A 67 15.90 -3.44 1.90
N VAL A 68 16.57 -3.35 0.74
CA VAL A 68 16.61 -2.13 -0.09
C VAL A 68 16.13 -2.33 -1.52
N LYS A 69 15.33 -3.38 -1.79
CA LYS A 69 14.87 -3.78 -3.13
C LYS A 69 14.15 -2.68 -3.93
N THR A 70 13.33 -1.86 -3.27
CA THR A 70 12.48 -0.84 -3.93
C THR A 70 12.93 0.59 -3.63
N LEU A 71 13.96 0.79 -2.80
CA LEU A 71 14.47 2.10 -2.39
C LEU A 71 15.35 2.74 -3.47
N HIS A 72 14.76 2.98 -4.65
CA HIS A 72 15.47 3.43 -5.84
C HIS A 72 14.79 4.63 -6.53
N PRO A 73 15.55 5.64 -7.03
CA PRO A 73 14.99 6.80 -7.71
C PRO A 73 14.11 6.47 -8.92
N LYS A 74 14.38 5.39 -9.66
CA LYS A 74 13.51 4.97 -10.77
C LYS A 74 12.13 4.48 -10.31
N VAL A 75 12.04 3.88 -9.11
CA VAL A 75 10.74 3.47 -8.55
C VAL A 75 10.01 4.71 -8.00
N PHE A 76 10.69 5.48 -7.14
CA PHE A 76 10.08 6.65 -6.51
C PHE A 76 9.81 7.79 -7.49
N GLY A 77 10.62 7.97 -8.53
CA GLY A 77 10.37 8.92 -9.61
C GLY A 77 9.12 8.54 -10.41
N GLY A 78 8.94 7.25 -10.70
CA GLY A 78 7.73 6.74 -11.35
C GLY A 78 6.45 7.03 -10.56
N ILE A 79 6.54 7.04 -9.23
CA ILE A 79 5.43 7.31 -8.31
C ILE A 79 5.24 8.81 -8.04
N LEU A 80 6.32 9.57 -7.84
CA LEU A 80 6.28 10.93 -7.28
C LEU A 80 6.36 12.04 -8.32
N ASN A 81 6.61 11.74 -9.59
CA ASN A 81 6.61 12.76 -10.63
C ASN A 81 5.24 13.45 -10.70
N ARG A 82 5.25 14.76 -10.97
CA ARG A 82 4.04 15.52 -11.24
C ARG A 82 3.78 15.43 -12.73
N GLN A 83 2.68 14.77 -13.11
CA GLN A 83 2.40 14.52 -14.52
C GLN A 83 2.07 15.79 -15.32
N ASP A 84 1.66 16.87 -14.64
CA ASP A 84 1.41 18.17 -15.25
C ASP A 84 2.61 19.15 -15.18
N HIS A 85 3.77 18.69 -14.72
CA HIS A 85 4.99 19.48 -14.66
C HIS A 85 5.97 19.09 -15.78
N PRO A 86 6.18 19.95 -16.81
CA PRO A 86 7.02 19.61 -17.97
C PRO A 86 8.44 19.16 -17.61
N GLY A 87 9.07 19.82 -16.64
CA GLY A 87 10.42 19.44 -16.21
C GLY A 87 10.50 18.07 -15.54
N ASP A 88 9.43 17.61 -14.89
CA ASP A 88 9.41 16.25 -14.32
C ASP A 88 9.30 15.23 -15.47
N GLN A 89 8.50 15.53 -16.50
CA GLN A 89 8.34 14.65 -17.68
C GLN A 89 9.63 14.56 -18.52
N GLU A 90 10.36 15.67 -18.66
CA GLU A 90 11.69 15.66 -19.30
C GLU A 90 12.67 14.75 -18.54
N GLN A 91 12.69 14.84 -17.21
CA GLN A 91 13.54 13.98 -16.37
C GLN A 91 13.12 12.50 -16.45
N MET A 92 11.82 12.22 -16.44
CA MET A 92 11.29 10.87 -16.60
C MET A 92 11.79 10.23 -17.91
N ALA A 93 11.75 10.97 -19.02
CA ALA A 93 12.26 10.52 -20.31
C ALA A 93 13.79 10.38 -20.32
N GLN A 94 14.52 11.37 -19.80
CA GLN A 94 15.99 11.38 -19.78
C GLN A 94 16.57 10.20 -19.00
N TYR A 95 15.96 9.83 -17.89
CA TYR A 95 16.44 8.77 -16.99
C TYR A 95 15.70 7.44 -17.15
N GLU A 96 14.88 7.31 -18.20
CA GLU A 96 14.12 6.09 -18.54
C GLU A 96 13.31 5.58 -17.35
N ILE A 97 12.65 6.51 -16.66
CA ILE A 97 11.85 6.21 -15.47
C ILE A 97 10.45 5.78 -15.92
N PRO A 98 9.99 4.56 -15.55
CA PRO A 98 8.66 4.11 -15.90
C PRO A 98 7.59 4.90 -15.12
N GLN A 99 6.47 5.20 -15.77
CA GLN A 99 5.31 5.79 -15.09
C GLN A 99 4.60 4.73 -14.25
N LEU A 100 4.34 5.03 -12.97
CA LEU A 100 3.62 4.16 -12.04
C LEU A 100 2.37 4.87 -11.55
N ASP A 101 1.21 4.49 -12.09
CA ASP A 101 -0.09 5.12 -11.82
C ASP A 101 -0.88 4.40 -10.73
N ILE A 102 -0.54 3.13 -10.47
CA ILE A 102 -1.11 2.30 -9.42
C ILE A 102 0.03 1.70 -8.60
N VAL A 103 -0.12 1.71 -7.28
CA VAL A 103 0.79 1.05 -6.35
C VAL A 103 -0.04 0.14 -5.45
N ILE A 104 0.19 -1.17 -5.51
CA ILE A 104 -0.44 -2.19 -4.67
C ILE A 104 0.62 -2.77 -3.76
N VAL A 105 0.53 -2.46 -2.48
CA VAL A 105 1.49 -2.86 -1.46
C VAL A 105 0.74 -3.16 -0.18
N ASP A 106 1.00 -4.29 0.45
CA ASP A 106 0.60 -4.55 1.83
C ASP A 106 1.86 -4.67 2.70
N LEU A 107 1.68 -4.40 4.00
CA LEU A 107 2.76 -4.53 4.97
C LEU A 107 2.72 -5.91 5.59
N TYR A 108 3.88 -6.40 5.98
CA TYR A 108 3.98 -7.61 6.78
C TYR A 108 3.26 -7.40 8.14
N PRO A 109 2.48 -8.38 8.64
CA PRO A 109 1.68 -8.20 9.84
C PRO A 109 2.55 -8.20 11.11
N PHE A 110 3.06 -7.01 11.44
CA PHE A 110 3.96 -6.78 12.57
C PHE A 110 3.32 -7.21 13.90
N GLU A 111 2.10 -6.76 14.18
CA GLU A 111 1.38 -7.09 15.42
C GLU A 111 1.15 -8.59 15.59
N LYS A 112 0.80 -9.30 14.49
CA LYS A 112 0.66 -10.77 14.53
C LYS A 112 1.98 -11.46 14.88
N THR A 113 3.11 -10.89 14.46
CA THR A 113 4.43 -11.46 14.77
C THR A 113 4.82 -11.23 16.22
N VAL A 114 4.58 -10.03 16.74
CA VAL A 114 4.73 -9.74 18.18
C VAL A 114 3.86 -10.68 19.01
N ALA A 115 2.58 -10.84 18.65
CA ALA A 115 1.65 -11.71 19.35
C ALA A 115 2.01 -13.20 19.29
N SER A 116 2.79 -13.63 18.29
CA SER A 116 3.24 -15.03 18.18
C SER A 116 4.38 -15.41 19.15
N GLY A 117 4.96 -14.43 19.86
CA GLY A 117 6.09 -14.66 20.76
C GLY A 117 7.41 -14.87 20.02
N ALA A 118 7.53 -14.37 18.79
CA ALA A 118 8.77 -14.40 18.01
C ALA A 118 9.92 -13.70 18.75
N SER A 119 11.15 -14.07 18.41
CA SER A 119 12.33 -13.43 19.02
C SER A 119 12.39 -11.94 18.65
N GLU A 120 13.04 -11.11 19.50
CA GLU A 120 13.25 -9.69 19.19
C GLU A 120 13.92 -9.48 17.82
N GLN A 121 14.91 -10.33 17.50
CA GLN A 121 15.57 -10.30 16.21
C GLN A 121 14.58 -10.53 15.06
N ASP A 122 13.70 -11.53 15.18
CA ASP A 122 12.68 -11.79 14.17
C ASP A 122 11.70 -10.63 14.06
N ILE A 123 11.27 -10.02 15.16
CA ILE A 123 10.37 -8.86 15.15
C ILE A 123 11.02 -7.68 14.43
N ILE A 124 12.30 -7.40 14.71
CA ILE A 124 13.06 -6.32 14.06
C ILE A 124 13.21 -6.56 12.55
N GLU A 125 13.47 -7.79 12.11
CA GLU A 125 13.54 -8.15 10.69
C GLU A 125 12.20 -7.98 9.95
N LYS A 126 11.09 -7.92 10.67
CA LYS A 126 9.74 -7.73 10.12
C LYS A 126 9.28 -6.28 10.04
N ILE A 127 10.12 -5.33 10.45
CA ILE A 127 9.89 -3.91 10.23
C ILE A 127 10.18 -3.57 8.76
N ASP A 128 9.13 -3.25 8.00
CA ASP A 128 9.21 -2.98 6.58
C ASP A 128 9.55 -1.51 6.31
N ILE A 129 10.69 -1.28 5.65
CA ILE A 129 11.12 0.06 5.23
C ILE A 129 10.66 0.37 3.79
N GLY A 130 10.67 -0.62 2.91
CA GLY A 130 10.35 -0.45 1.49
C GLY A 130 8.85 -0.26 1.29
N GLY A 131 8.04 -1.14 1.87
CA GLY A 131 6.58 -1.11 1.75
C GLY A 131 5.99 0.19 2.30
N ILE A 132 6.39 0.62 3.50
CA ILE A 132 5.91 1.87 4.11
C ILE A 132 6.29 3.10 3.27
N SER A 133 7.49 3.10 2.69
CA SER A 133 7.96 4.19 1.82
C SER A 133 7.13 4.28 0.54
N LEU A 134 6.83 3.14 -0.09
CA LEU A 134 5.99 3.06 -1.30
C LEU A 134 4.57 3.54 -1.02
N ILE A 135 3.95 3.07 0.06
CA ILE A 135 2.60 3.48 0.50
C ILE A 135 2.53 5.00 0.66
N ARG A 136 3.48 5.59 1.40
CA ARG A 136 3.51 7.04 1.65
C ARG A 136 3.79 7.85 0.38
N ALA A 137 4.66 7.36 -0.51
CA ALA A 137 4.94 8.03 -1.77
C ALA A 137 3.72 8.08 -2.69
N ALA A 138 3.04 6.93 -2.86
CA ALA A 138 1.84 6.84 -3.68
C ALA A 138 0.69 7.66 -3.10
N ALA A 139 0.44 7.57 -1.78
CA ALA A 139 -0.59 8.36 -1.11
C ALA A 139 -0.32 9.87 -1.17
N LYS A 140 0.93 10.30 -1.05
CA LYS A 140 1.32 11.71 -1.25
C LYS A 140 0.96 12.19 -2.66
N ASN A 141 1.23 11.38 -3.68
CA ASN A 141 0.96 11.74 -5.07
C ASN A 141 -0.43 11.31 -5.58
N TYR A 142 -1.44 11.27 -4.69
CA TYR A 142 -2.81 10.84 -5.04
C TYR A 142 -3.44 11.60 -6.20
N LYS A 143 -2.95 12.79 -6.53
CA LYS A 143 -3.38 13.53 -7.72
C LYS A 143 -3.20 12.69 -8.98
N ASP A 144 -2.14 11.89 -9.03
CA ASP A 144 -1.72 11.14 -10.21
C ASP A 144 -1.69 9.62 -9.97
N VAL A 145 -1.55 9.16 -8.72
CA VAL A 145 -1.34 7.74 -8.36
C VAL A 145 -2.47 7.19 -7.46
N LEU A 146 -2.92 5.97 -7.68
CA LEU A 146 -3.80 5.23 -6.75
C LEU A 146 -2.98 4.27 -5.89
N CYS A 147 -3.15 4.31 -4.57
CA CYS A 147 -2.45 3.43 -3.63
C CYS A 147 -3.41 2.43 -2.98
N VAL A 148 -3.27 1.14 -3.27
CA VAL A 148 -3.95 0.05 -2.56
C VAL A 148 -3.01 -0.46 -1.47
N SER A 149 -3.32 -0.15 -0.21
CA SER A 149 -2.40 -0.37 0.92
C SER A 149 -2.72 -1.60 1.79
N ASN A 150 -3.89 -2.21 1.56
CA ASN A 150 -4.42 -3.31 2.37
C ASN A 150 -5.21 -4.27 1.45
N MET A 151 -5.18 -5.55 1.76
CA MET A 151 -5.95 -6.59 1.08
C MET A 151 -7.46 -6.34 1.18
N GLU A 152 -7.94 -5.74 2.27
CA GLU A 152 -9.35 -5.39 2.47
C GLU A 152 -9.87 -4.41 1.39
N ASP A 153 -8.97 -3.62 0.78
CA ASP A 153 -9.32 -2.67 -0.28
C ASP A 153 -9.45 -3.32 -1.67
N TYR A 154 -9.12 -4.61 -1.81
CA TYR A 154 -9.04 -5.28 -3.12
C TYR A 154 -10.39 -5.36 -3.82
N ALA A 155 -11.46 -5.65 -3.08
CA ALA A 155 -12.80 -5.74 -3.64
C ALA A 155 -13.28 -4.40 -4.20
N ASP A 156 -13.10 -3.31 -3.43
CA ASP A 156 -13.41 -1.94 -3.84
C ASP A 156 -12.59 -1.54 -5.07
N PHE A 157 -11.29 -1.84 -5.06
CA PHE A 157 -10.40 -1.51 -6.17
C PHE A 157 -10.78 -2.28 -7.44
N LEU A 158 -11.07 -3.57 -7.33
CA LEU A 158 -11.53 -4.37 -8.46
C LEU A 158 -12.86 -3.84 -9.04
N ALA A 159 -13.78 -3.39 -8.20
CA ALA A 159 -15.03 -2.76 -8.64
C ALA A 159 -14.76 -1.47 -9.43
N ILE A 160 -13.79 -0.66 -9.00
CA ILE A 160 -13.34 0.53 -9.73
C ILE A 160 -12.76 0.14 -11.10
N LEU A 161 -11.88 -0.85 -11.16
CA LEU A 161 -11.29 -1.31 -12.42
C LEU A 161 -12.34 -1.82 -13.41
N ASN A 162 -13.35 -2.54 -12.92
CA ASN A 162 -14.43 -3.09 -13.74
C ASN A 162 -15.40 -2.03 -14.25
N SER A 163 -15.75 -1.04 -13.43
CA SER A 163 -16.72 0.00 -13.79
C SER A 163 -16.14 1.12 -14.65
N GLY A 164 -14.83 1.39 -14.54
CA GLY A 164 -14.19 2.56 -15.15
C GLY A 164 -13.33 2.28 -16.38
N GLU A 165 -13.38 1.08 -16.97
CA GLU A 165 -12.45 0.65 -18.03
C GLU A 165 -10.97 0.87 -17.66
N GLY A 166 -10.65 0.71 -16.37
CA GLY A 166 -9.30 0.91 -15.83
C GLY A 166 -8.97 2.35 -15.49
N ALA A 167 -9.95 3.24 -15.54
CA ALA A 167 -9.79 4.64 -15.19
C ALA A 167 -10.20 4.93 -13.75
N THR A 168 -9.38 5.74 -13.06
CA THR A 168 -9.61 6.16 -11.67
C THR A 168 -9.97 7.65 -11.64
N THR A 169 -10.92 8.02 -10.77
CA THR A 169 -11.24 9.43 -10.53
C THR A 169 -10.31 10.02 -9.47
N LEU A 170 -10.19 11.35 -9.42
CA LEU A 170 -9.48 12.03 -8.33
C LEU A 170 -10.08 11.70 -6.96
N ALA A 171 -11.40 11.50 -6.89
CA ALA A 171 -12.09 11.10 -5.66
C ALA A 171 -11.65 9.70 -5.21
N HIS A 172 -11.58 8.72 -6.13
CA HIS A 172 -11.06 7.38 -5.81
C HIS A 172 -9.63 7.46 -5.27
N ARG A 173 -8.73 8.17 -5.97
CA ARG A 173 -7.33 8.27 -5.54
C ARG A 173 -7.18 8.96 -4.19
N LYS A 174 -7.98 10.00 -3.92
CA LYS A 174 -7.97 10.70 -2.62
C LYS A 174 -8.49 9.81 -1.48
N ASP A 175 -9.54 9.03 -1.73
CA ASP A 175 -10.07 8.06 -0.77
C ASP A 175 -9.01 7.01 -0.41
N PHE A 176 -8.44 6.35 -1.42
CA PHE A 176 -7.38 5.36 -1.25
C PHE A 176 -6.12 5.93 -0.59
N ALA A 177 -5.78 7.20 -0.83
CA ALA A 177 -4.68 7.86 -0.12
C ALA A 177 -4.96 8.06 1.38
N ALA A 178 -6.21 8.33 1.77
CA ALA A 178 -6.59 8.39 3.18
C ALA A 178 -6.47 7.02 3.84
N ARG A 179 -6.92 5.95 3.16
CA ARG A 179 -6.75 4.56 3.62
C ARG A 179 -5.27 4.19 3.76
N ALA A 180 -4.45 4.56 2.79
CA ALA A 180 -3.00 4.35 2.82
C ALA A 180 -2.32 5.04 4.01
N PHE A 181 -2.68 6.28 4.31
CA PHE A 181 -2.14 6.95 5.50
C PHE A 181 -2.66 6.34 6.80
N ASN A 182 -3.92 5.89 6.85
CA ASN A 182 -4.45 5.11 7.97
C ASN A 182 -3.60 3.85 8.22
N THR A 183 -3.37 3.02 7.20
CA THR A 183 -2.50 1.84 7.27
C THR A 183 -1.10 2.19 7.78
N SER A 184 -0.46 3.22 7.21
CA SER A 184 0.90 3.59 7.62
C SER A 184 0.99 4.10 9.06
N SER A 185 0.01 4.88 9.52
CA SER A 185 0.01 5.44 10.87
C SER A 185 -0.31 4.40 11.94
N HIS A 186 -1.17 3.44 11.61
CA HIS A 186 -1.43 2.28 12.45
C HIS A 186 -0.18 1.43 12.61
N TYR A 187 0.51 1.14 11.50
CA TYR A 187 1.76 0.38 11.50
C TYR A 187 2.86 1.02 12.37
N ASP A 188 3.08 2.34 12.21
CA ASP A 188 4.07 3.07 13.02
C ASP A 188 3.66 3.14 14.51
N THR A 189 2.35 3.19 14.81
CA THR A 189 1.84 3.12 16.18
C THR A 189 2.17 1.79 16.84
N ALA A 190 1.98 0.67 16.13
CA ALA A 190 2.32 -0.66 16.63
C ALA A 190 3.82 -0.81 16.90
N ILE A 191 4.67 -0.32 15.98
CA ILE A 191 6.13 -0.31 16.15
C ILE A 191 6.52 0.54 17.37
N PHE A 192 5.97 1.75 17.48
CA PHE A 192 6.25 2.62 18.62
C PHE A 192 5.89 1.95 19.94
N ASN A 193 4.69 1.38 20.03
CA ASN A 193 4.22 0.73 21.26
C ASN A 193 5.07 -0.51 21.62
N TYR A 194 5.55 -1.27 20.63
CA TYR A 194 6.49 -2.38 20.87
C TYR A 194 7.79 -1.90 21.53
N PHE A 195 8.46 -0.90 20.95
CA PHE A 195 9.71 -0.38 21.51
C PHE A 195 9.48 0.36 22.83
N ASN A 196 8.36 1.09 22.96
CA ASN A 196 8.02 1.81 24.18
C ASN A 196 7.64 0.87 25.33
N GLY A 197 7.18 -0.35 25.06
CA GLY A 197 6.96 -1.37 26.10
C GLY A 197 8.22 -1.65 26.94
N GLY A 198 9.41 -1.34 26.43
CA GLY A 198 10.70 -1.43 27.14
C GLY A 198 11.28 -0.09 27.62
N THR A 199 10.65 1.05 27.32
CA THR A 199 11.13 2.40 27.71
C THR A 199 10.05 3.21 28.38
N SER A 200 10.35 3.93 29.46
CA SER A 200 9.37 4.71 30.20
C SER A 200 9.01 6.06 29.55
N MET A 201 8.85 6.14 28.23
CA MET A 201 8.37 7.39 27.60
C MET A 201 6.87 7.53 27.85
N GLU A 202 6.47 8.66 28.44
CA GLU A 202 5.08 9.01 28.72
C GLU A 202 4.39 9.52 27.45
N GLN A 203 4.06 8.62 26.53
CA GLN A 203 3.36 8.92 25.28
C GLN A 203 2.22 7.94 25.07
N LEU A 204 1.02 8.45 24.78
CA LEU A 204 -0.14 7.64 24.43
C LEU A 204 -0.30 7.58 22.90
N LYS A 205 -0.20 6.37 22.34
CA LYS A 205 -0.48 6.10 20.92
C LYS A 205 -1.54 5.01 20.82
N ILE A 206 -2.71 5.40 20.33
CA ILE A 206 -3.85 4.50 20.09
C ILE A 206 -4.19 4.60 18.62
N SER A 207 -4.25 3.45 17.95
CA SER A 207 -4.73 3.33 16.59
C SER A 207 -5.50 2.02 16.50
N ASP A 208 -6.83 2.12 16.44
CA ASP A 208 -7.71 0.97 16.34
C ASP A 208 -8.51 1.09 15.04
N THR A 209 -8.48 0.03 14.24
CA THR A 209 -9.17 -0.03 12.94
C THR A 209 -10.49 -0.78 13.03
N GLN A 210 -10.80 -1.41 14.17
CA GLN A 210 -12.08 -2.07 14.40
C GLN A 210 -13.05 -1.05 14.97
N ALA A 211 -14.14 -0.82 14.25
CA ALA A 211 -15.18 0.10 14.66
C ALA A 211 -16.56 -0.55 14.56
N GLN A 212 -17.34 -0.45 15.63
CA GLN A 212 -18.71 -0.89 15.67
C GLN A 212 -19.64 0.30 15.88
N VAL A 213 -20.52 0.55 14.91
CA VAL A 213 -21.55 1.58 15.05
C VAL A 213 -22.56 1.13 16.10
N LEU A 214 -22.73 1.93 17.14
CA LEU A 214 -23.70 1.69 18.20
C LEU A 214 -25.07 2.24 17.78
N ARG A 215 -26.12 1.74 18.42
CA ARG A 215 -27.50 2.18 18.16
C ARG A 215 -27.68 3.69 18.36
N TYR A 216 -27.04 4.23 19.39
CA TYR A 216 -26.91 5.65 19.70
C TYR A 216 -25.71 5.82 20.66
N GLY A 217 -25.31 7.07 20.90
CA GLY A 217 -24.32 7.42 21.91
C GLY A 217 -24.91 7.36 23.32
N GLU A 218 -24.77 8.42 24.09
CA GLU A 218 -25.38 8.48 25.43
C GLU A 218 -26.91 8.71 25.35
N ASN A 219 -27.37 9.49 24.36
CA ASN A 219 -28.78 9.78 24.11
C ASN A 219 -29.19 9.39 22.68
N PRO A 220 -30.49 9.08 22.42
CA PRO A 220 -30.95 8.60 21.12
C PRO A 220 -30.65 9.48 19.90
N HIS A 221 -30.43 10.77 20.09
CA HIS A 221 -30.12 11.72 19.01
C HIS A 221 -28.60 11.83 18.74
N GLN A 222 -27.76 11.21 19.56
CA GLN A 222 -26.30 11.22 19.43
C GLN A 222 -25.84 9.95 18.70
N LYS A 223 -24.89 10.09 17.77
CA LYS A 223 -24.22 8.94 17.15
C LYS A 223 -23.20 8.36 18.12
N GLY A 224 -23.12 7.03 18.20
CA GLY A 224 -22.12 6.31 18.99
C GLY A 224 -21.33 5.36 18.10
N VAL A 225 -20.02 5.30 18.30
CA VAL A 225 -19.13 4.34 17.65
C VAL A 225 -18.19 3.81 18.73
N PHE A 226 -18.09 2.50 18.83
CA PHE A 226 -17.13 1.80 19.67
C PHE A 226 -15.90 1.43 18.84
N PHE A 227 -14.71 1.55 19.42
CA PHE A 227 -13.45 1.16 18.80
C PHE A 227 -12.78 0.04 19.61
N GLY A 228 -12.33 -1.01 18.93
CA GLY A 228 -11.71 -2.21 19.52
C GLY A 228 -12.59 -3.46 19.48
N ASP A 229 -12.15 -4.50 20.19
CA ASP A 229 -12.87 -5.78 20.29
C ASP A 229 -14.09 -5.64 21.20
N PHE A 230 -15.25 -5.45 20.58
CA PHE A 230 -16.52 -5.26 21.28
C PHE A 230 -16.96 -6.53 22.03
N ASP A 231 -16.72 -7.71 21.46
CA ASP A 231 -17.16 -8.98 22.03
C ASP A 231 -16.33 -9.36 23.27
N ALA A 232 -15.05 -8.98 23.30
CA ALA A 232 -14.19 -9.17 24.47
C ALA A 232 -14.68 -8.44 25.73
N MET A 233 -15.55 -7.43 25.61
CA MET A 233 -16.12 -6.73 26.77
C MET A 233 -17.13 -7.56 27.57
N PHE A 234 -17.68 -8.62 26.98
CA PHE A 234 -18.78 -9.40 27.57
C PHE A 234 -18.37 -10.80 28.02
N ASN A 235 -17.08 -11.14 27.87
CA ASN A 235 -16.50 -12.44 28.23
C ASN A 235 -15.75 -12.42 29.56
#